data_AF-A0A2D7C9S4-F1
#
_entry.id   AF-A0A2D7C9S4-F1
#
_cell.length_a   1.000
_cell.length_b   1.000
_cell.length_c   1.000
_cell.angle_alpha   90.00
_cell.angle_beta   90.00
_cell.angle_gamma   90.00
#
_symmetry.space_group_name_H-M   'P 1'
#
loop_
_entity.id
_entity.type
_entity.pdbx_description
1 polymer ?
#
loop_
_entity_poly.entity_id
_entity_poly.type
_entity_poly.pdbx_seq_one_letter_code
_entity_poly.pdbx_strand_id
1 'polypeptide(L)' 'MMTVEDIEQAQQAWGNGIVAIAAAHRDGEDFAARAHAHVETLYAYGLSEVLFKPTL' A
#
# COMPACT_ATOMS: atom_id res chain seq x y z
N MET A 1 16.02 -6.14 -14.51
CA MET A 1 16.15 -7.19 -13.47
C MET A 1 15.82 -6.52 -12.15
N MET A 2 14.96 -7.11 -11.33
CA MET A 2 14.66 -6.58 -10.00
C MET A 2 15.84 -6.86 -9.06
N THR A 3 16.23 -5.86 -8.28
CA THR A 3 17.33 -5.94 -7.31
C THR A 3 16.83 -6.19 -5.89
N VAL A 4 17.73 -6.50 -4.96
CA VAL A 4 17.40 -6.58 -3.53
C VAL A 4 16.92 -5.21 -3.01
N GLU A 5 17.56 -4.13 -3.45
CA GLU A 5 17.18 -2.78 -3.05
C GLU A 5 15.77 -2.40 -3.52
N ASP A 6 15.36 -2.81 -4.74
CA ASP A 6 13.98 -2.61 -5.22
C ASP A 6 12.97 -3.32 -4.31
N ILE A 7 13.31 -4.52 -3.83
CA ILE A 7 12.47 -5.31 -2.92
C ILE A 7 12.37 -4.63 -1.56
N GLU A 8 13.50 -4.19 -1.00
CA GLU A 8 13.56 -3.50 0.28
C GLU A 8 12.78 -2.18 0.25
N GLN A 9 12.88 -1.42 -0.84
CA GLN A 9 12.11 -0.19 -1.05
C GLN A 9 10.61 -0.47 -1.11
N ALA A 10 10.18 -1.51 -1.83
CA ALA A 10 8.78 -1.91 -1.89
C ALA A 10 8.24 -2.33 -0.51
N GLN A 11 9.02 -3.11 0.25
CA GLN A 11 8.67 -3.53 1.61
C GLN A 11 8.57 -2.35 2.57
N GLN A 12 9.52 -1.41 2.50
CA GLN A 12 9.52 -0.20 3.31
C GLN A 12 8.31 0.68 2.99
N ALA A 13 7.99 0.87 1.70
CA ALA A 13 6.82 1.62 1.26
C ALA A 13 5.52 0.99 1.77
N TRP A 14 5.42 -0.34 1.74
CA TRP A 14 4.31 -1.10 2.30
C TRP A 14 4.16 -0.86 3.81
N GLY A 15 5.23 -1.08 4.58
CA GLY A 15 5.20 -0.90 6.04
C GLY A 15 4.86 0.54 6.46
N ASN A 16 5.45 1.53 5.77
CA ASN A 16 5.18 2.94 6.02
C ASN A 16 3.71 3.31 5.76
N GLY A 17 3.10 2.75 4.71
CA GLY A 17 1.69 2.99 4.42
C GLY A 17 0.76 2.44 5.49
N ILE A 18 1.03 1.24 6.03
CA ILE A 18 0.28 0.68 7.15
C ILE A 18 0.35 1.60 8.38
N VAL A 19 1.55 2.08 8.73
CA VAL A 19 1.74 3.02 9.85
C VAL A 19 0.96 4.32 9.61
N ALA A 20 0.97 4.84 8.39
CA ALA A 20 0.23 6.04 8.03
C ALA A 20 -1.30 5.85 8.11
N ILE A 21 -1.82 4.69 7.69
CA ILE A 21 -3.24 4.36 7.82
C ILE A 21 -3.64 4.28 9.30
N ALA A 22 -2.81 3.63 10.13
CA ALA A 22 -3.06 3.53 11.57
C ALA A 22 -3.02 4.91 12.25
N ALA A 23 -2.11 5.80 11.82
CA ALA A 23 -2.07 7.17 12.29
C ALA A 23 -3.33 7.95 11.90
N ALA A 24 -3.73 7.92 10.62
CA ALA A 24 -4.96 8.56 10.15
C ALA A 24 -6.19 8.10 10.94
N HIS A 25 -6.30 6.80 11.22
CA HIS A 25 -7.39 6.25 12.02
C HIS A 25 -7.36 6.79 13.46
N ARG A 26 -6.18 6.80 14.10
CA ARG A 26 -6.01 7.33 15.46
C ARG A 26 -6.36 8.81 15.54
N ASP A 27 -6.00 9.58 14.52
CA ASP A 27 -6.11 11.03 14.51
C ASP A 27 -7.48 11.51 13.98
N GLY A 28 -8.39 10.58 13.66
CA GLY A 28 -9.76 10.87 13.21
C GLY A 28 -9.85 11.36 11.77
N GLU A 29 -8.83 11.10 10.96
CA GLU A 29 -8.76 11.42 9.55
C GLU A 29 -9.44 10.34 8.68
N ASP A 30 -9.52 10.57 7.37
CA ASP A 30 -10.07 9.60 6.41
C ASP A 30 -9.07 8.45 6.13
N PHE A 31 -8.99 7.53 7.08
CA PHE A 31 -8.13 6.35 6.98
C PHE A 31 -8.58 5.38 5.88
N ALA A 32 -9.85 5.39 5.47
CA ALA A 32 -10.38 4.53 4.41
C ALA A 32 -9.91 5.02 3.03
N ALA A 33 -9.97 6.33 2.77
CA ALA A 33 -9.38 6.92 1.56
C ALA A 33 -7.86 6.73 1.53
N ARG A 34 -7.19 6.84 2.69
CA ARG A 34 -5.75 6.58 2.81
C ARG A 34 -5.41 5.13 2.46
N ALA A 35 -6.20 4.16 2.93
CA ALA A 35 -6.04 2.74 2.64
C ALA A 35 -6.26 2.44 1.14
N HIS A 36 -7.31 3.01 0.54
CA HIS A 36 -7.56 2.91 -0.91
C HIS A 36 -6.35 3.40 -1.73
N ALA A 37 -5.89 4.61 -1.46
CA ALA A 37 -4.74 5.18 -2.18
C ALA A 37 -3.46 4.34 -2.00
N HIS A 38 -3.26 3.76 -0.82
CA HIS A 38 -2.11 2.91 -0.55
C HIS A 38 -2.10 1.64 -1.41
N VAL A 39 -3.24 0.93 -1.49
CA VAL A 39 -3.33 -0.28 -2.33
C VAL A 39 -3.32 0.05 -3.81
N GLU A 40 -3.98 1.12 -4.26
CA GLU A 40 -3.94 1.55 -5.67
C GLU A 40 -2.53 1.90 -6.15
N THR A 41 -1.71 2.47 -5.27
CA THR A 41 -0.33 2.85 -5.61
C THR A 41 0.59 1.63 -5.73
N LEU A 42 0.39 0.62 -4.89
CA LEU A 42 1.34 -0.50 -4.77
C LEU A 42 0.88 -1.77 -5.49
N TYR A 43 -0.39 -1.84 -5.86
CA TYR A 43 -0.94 -2.98 -6.62
C TYR A 43 -1.05 -2.59 -8.07
N ALA A 44 -0.68 -3.52 -8.95
CA ALA A 44 -0.71 -3.33 -10.40
C ALA A 44 -2.13 -3.45 -10.98
N TYR A 45 -3.12 -2.84 -10.33
CA TYR A 45 -4.51 -2.86 -10.79
C TYR A 45 -4.61 -2.31 -12.22
N GLY A 46 -5.25 -3.08 -13.09
CA GLY A 46 -5.41 -2.72 -14.51
C GLY A 46 -4.17 -2.88 -15.38
N LEU A 47 -3.00 -3.24 -14.81
CA LEU A 47 -1.76 -3.47 -15.56
C LEU A 47 -1.49 -4.95 -15.81
N SER A 48 -1.81 -5.82 -14.85
CA SER A 48 -1.66 -7.27 -14.97
C SER A 48 -2.65 -8.04 -14.10
N GLU A 49 -2.64 -9.37 -14.19
CA GLU A 49 -3.39 -10.21 -13.26
C GLU A 49 -2.81 -10.07 -11.84
N VAL A 50 -3.68 -9.69 -10.91
CA VAL A 50 -3.34 -9.51 -9.50
C VAL A 50 -3.81 -10.73 -8.72
N LEU A 51 -2.86 -11.48 -8.15
CA LEU A 51 -3.09 -12.76 -7.47
C LEU A 51 -3.70 -12.64 -6.06
N PHE A 52 -3.51 -11.49 -5.42
CA PHE A 52 -4.11 -11.19 -4.12
C PHE A 52 -4.79 -9.83 -4.19
N LYS A 53 -6.08 -9.76 -3.87
CA LYS A 53 -6.82 -8.50 -3.82
C LYS A 53 -7.30 -8.31 -2.38
N PRO A 54 -6.66 -7.44 -1.59
CA PRO A 54 -7.24 -7.07 -0.31
C PRO A 54 -8.63 -6.48 -0.56
N THR A 55 -9.62 -6.95 0.19
CA THR A 55 -10.96 -6.39 0.11
C THR A 55 -10.89 -4.93 0.57
N LEU A 56 -11.38 -4.03 -0.28
CA LEU A 56 -11.52 -2.61 -0.02
C LEU A 56 -12.75 -2.32 0.85
#